data_AF-A0A956AVH0-F1
#
_entry.id   AF-A0A956AVH0-F1
#
_cell.length_a   1.000
_cell.length_b   1.000
_cell.length_c   1.000
_cell.angle_alpha   90.00
_cell.angle_beta   90.00
_cell.angle_gamma   90.00
#
_symmetry.space_group_name_H-M   'P 1'
#
loop_
_entity.id
_entity.type
_entity.pdbx_description
1 polymer ?
#
loop_
_entity_poly.entity_id
_entity_poly.type
_entity_poly.pdbx_seq_one_letter_code
_entity_poly.pdbx_strand_id
1 'polypeptide(L)'
;MIEHRHAPQMVLVSDDVPAGETPAPAGEPAVGRVRYRKASDVTDAELVQALRDSGFALKAAAAALNISRTALYGLIDRSPTLRKASDLGEAELRRAFEASGGDLAQMAARLEVSPAGLKARLSALQIG
;
A
#
# COMPACT_ATOMS: atom_id res chain seq x y z
N MET A 1 4.38 -30.94 -24.53
CA MET A 1 4.40 -29.50 -24.86
C MET A 1 3.45 -28.83 -23.87
N ILE A 2 4.04 -28.10 -22.92
CA ILE A 2 3.45 -27.12 -21.99
C ILE A 2 2.26 -27.60 -21.14
N GLU A 3 2.65 -28.17 -20.01
CA GLU A 3 1.93 -28.38 -18.75
C GLU A 3 1.15 -27.11 -18.33
N HIS A 4 -0.18 -27.11 -18.49
CA HIS A 4 -1.07 -26.21 -17.74
C HIS A 4 -1.53 -26.94 -16.48
N ARG A 5 -0.63 -26.96 -15.50
CA ARG A 5 -1.00 -27.23 -14.10
C ARG A 5 -1.76 -26.01 -13.58
N HIS A 6 -3.05 -26.17 -13.36
CA HIS A 6 -3.75 -25.39 -12.34
C HIS A 6 -4.72 -26.29 -11.59
N ALA A 7 -4.27 -26.71 -10.41
CA ALA A 7 -5.04 -27.30 -9.32
C ALA A 7 -4.22 -27.05 -8.04
N PRO A 8 -4.82 -26.98 -6.83
CA PRO A 8 -6.22 -26.69 -6.50
C PRO A 8 -6.41 -25.80 -5.23
N GLN A 9 -7.66 -25.38 -4.98
CA GLN A 9 -8.32 -25.02 -3.70
C GLN A 9 -7.64 -24.06 -2.69
N MET A 10 -8.33 -23.00 -2.27
CA MET A 10 -8.64 -22.82 -0.83
C MET A 10 -9.69 -21.73 -0.56
N VAL A 11 -10.80 -22.20 -0.01
CA VAL A 11 -11.68 -21.58 1.01
C VAL A 11 -12.21 -20.17 0.78
N LEU A 12 -13.47 -20.17 0.37
CA LEU A 12 -14.51 -19.31 0.93
C LEU A 12 -14.40 -19.38 2.47
N VAL A 13 -13.76 -18.39 3.10
CA VAL A 13 -14.14 -17.99 4.46
C VAL A 13 -15.09 -16.81 4.28
N SER A 14 -16.37 -17.15 4.23
CA SER A 14 -17.38 -16.28 4.81
C SER A 14 -17.09 -16.19 6.30
N ASP A 15 -16.42 -15.12 6.71
CA ASP A 15 -16.63 -14.58 8.03
C ASP A 15 -17.45 -13.30 7.83
N ASP A 16 -18.73 -13.45 8.13
CA ASP A 16 -19.63 -12.36 8.44
C ASP A 16 -18.96 -11.47 9.49
N VAL A 17 -18.51 -10.28 9.08
CA VAL A 17 -18.31 -9.19 10.03
C VAL A 17 -19.35 -8.14 9.70
N PRO A 18 -20.39 -7.99 10.53
CA PRO A 18 -21.46 -7.04 10.27
C PRO A 18 -20.86 -5.63 10.22
N ALA A 19 -21.52 -4.78 9.44
CA ALA A 19 -21.44 -3.34 9.62
C ALA A 19 -21.76 -3.01 11.09
N GLY A 20 -20.73 -2.96 11.93
CA GLY A 20 -20.81 -2.78 13.36
C GLY A 20 -19.96 -1.57 13.73
N GLU A 21 -20.65 -0.47 14.04
CA GLU A 21 -20.15 0.55 14.95
C GLU A 21 -19.47 -0.08 16.16
N THR A 22 -18.20 0.25 16.42
CA THR A 22 -17.68 0.50 17.78
C THR A 22 -16.26 1.11 17.70
N PRO A 23 -15.81 1.84 18.74
CA PRO A 23 -15.40 3.22 18.60
C PRO A 23 -13.89 3.36 18.67
N ALA A 24 -13.42 4.57 18.31
CA ALA A 24 -12.09 5.03 18.64
C ALA A 24 -11.75 4.74 20.12
N PRO A 25 -10.55 4.22 20.44
CA PRO A 25 -10.11 4.20 21.82
C PRO A 25 -9.96 5.64 22.29
N ALA A 26 -10.85 6.04 23.20
CA ALA A 26 -10.70 7.24 23.99
C ALA A 26 -9.47 7.06 24.89
N GLY A 27 -8.43 7.83 24.59
CA GLY A 27 -7.31 8.14 25.47
C GLY A 27 -6.93 9.60 25.24
N GLU A 28 -7.46 10.50 26.07
CA GLU A 28 -7.09 11.93 26.16
C GLU A 28 -5.92 12.08 27.19
N PRO A 29 -5.10 13.17 27.22
CA PRO A 29 -5.50 14.56 27.07
C PRO A 29 -4.75 15.39 26.00
N ALA A 30 -5.34 16.56 25.76
CA ALA A 30 -4.99 17.64 24.85
C ALA A 30 -3.51 18.11 24.86
N VAL A 31 -2.91 18.15 23.68
CA VAL A 31 -1.95 19.20 23.27
C VAL A 31 -2.21 19.47 21.79
N GLY A 32 -2.75 20.65 21.46
CA GLY A 32 -2.91 21.19 20.10
C GLY A 32 -3.10 20.16 18.98
N ARG A 33 -4.23 19.44 18.95
CA ARG A 33 -4.46 18.43 17.91
C ARG A 33 -4.56 19.10 16.55
N VAL A 34 -3.53 18.91 15.73
CA VAL A 34 -3.64 18.95 14.28
C VAL A 34 -4.91 18.17 13.94
N ARG A 35 -5.90 18.85 13.33
CA ARG A 35 -7.17 18.24 12.93
C ARG A 35 -6.85 17.30 11.77
N TYR A 36 -6.45 16.08 12.10
CA TYR A 36 -6.33 15.01 11.12
C TYR A 36 -7.72 14.69 10.58
N ARG A 37 -7.84 14.63 9.26
CA ARG A 37 -9.04 14.19 8.55
C ARG A 37 -9.32 12.73 8.92
N LYS A 38 -10.58 12.33 8.97
CA LYS A 38 -10.94 10.93 9.17
C LYS A 38 -10.53 10.14 7.92
N ALA A 39 -9.79 9.04 8.10
CA ALA A 39 -9.40 8.19 6.98
C ALA A 39 -10.62 7.62 6.22
N SER A 40 -11.74 7.38 6.90
CA SER A 40 -13.00 6.98 6.24
C SER A 40 -13.56 8.02 5.26
N ASP A 41 -13.11 9.26 5.33
CA ASP A 41 -13.49 10.35 4.41
C ASP A 41 -12.58 10.40 3.17
N VAL A 42 -11.44 9.69 3.21
CA VAL A 42 -10.51 9.57 2.08
C VAL A 42 -11.01 8.45 1.17
N THR A 43 -11.34 8.82 -0.06
CA THR A 43 -11.72 7.85 -1.10
C THR A 43 -10.50 7.15 -1.67
N ASP A 44 -10.68 5.99 -2.31
CA ASP A 44 -9.59 5.29 -3.00
C ASP A 44 -8.93 6.16 -4.08
N ALA A 45 -9.72 7.01 -4.75
CA ALA A 45 -9.20 7.95 -5.74
C ALA A 45 -8.27 9.01 -5.11
N GLU A 46 -8.69 9.63 -4.01
CA GLU A 46 -7.88 10.60 -3.26
C GLU A 46 -6.60 9.93 -2.71
N LEU A 47 -6.72 8.70 -2.21
CA LEU A 47 -5.60 7.91 -1.73
C LEU A 47 -4.57 7.66 -2.84
N VAL A 48 -5.02 7.17 -4.00
CA VAL A 48 -4.16 6.89 -5.16
C VAL A 48 -3.51 8.18 -5.67
N GLN A 49 -4.26 9.28 -5.75
CA GLN A 49 -3.73 10.58 -6.17
C GLN A 49 -2.64 11.07 -5.21
N ALA A 50 -2.89 11.07 -3.90
CA ALA A 50 -1.91 11.49 -2.91
C ALA A 50 -0.68 10.59 -2.89
N LEU A 51 -0.85 9.28 -3.09
CA LEU A 51 0.26 8.35 -3.26
C LEU A 51 1.07 8.69 -4.51
N ARG A 52 0.44 8.92 -5.67
CA ARG A 52 1.14 9.28 -6.90
C ARG A 52 1.91 10.59 -6.78
N ASP A 53 1.28 11.64 -6.24
CA ASP A 53 1.90 12.96 -6.03
C ASP A 53 3.12 12.86 -5.09
N SER A 54 3.03 11.98 -4.10
CA SER A 54 4.12 11.69 -3.16
C SER A 54 5.14 10.64 -3.65
N GLY A 55 5.06 10.16 -4.90
CA GLY A 55 5.94 9.08 -5.39
C GLY A 55 5.83 7.78 -4.58
N PHE A 56 4.62 7.47 -4.13
CA PHE A 56 4.23 6.35 -3.27
C PHE A 56 4.91 6.34 -1.89
N ALA A 57 5.48 7.48 -1.47
CA ALA A 57 6.02 7.65 -0.13
C ALA A 57 4.90 7.77 0.90
N LEU A 58 4.62 6.68 1.62
CA LEU A 58 3.53 6.60 2.61
C LEU A 58 3.53 7.73 3.64
N LYS A 59 4.71 8.16 4.09
CA LYS A 59 4.82 9.26 5.06
C LYS A 59 4.37 10.60 4.46
N ALA A 60 4.74 10.87 3.22
CA ALA A 60 4.36 12.09 2.52
C ALA A 60 2.87 12.07 2.14
N ALA A 61 2.37 10.94 1.66
CA ALA A 61 0.95 10.78 1.34
C ALA A 61 0.05 10.93 2.57
N ALA A 62 0.43 10.36 3.72
CA ALA A 62 -0.30 10.57 4.98
C ALA A 62 -0.35 12.05 5.38
N ALA A 63 0.77 12.77 5.20
CA ALA A 63 0.84 14.20 5.50
C ALA A 63 -0.01 15.03 4.52
N ALA A 64 0.05 14.71 3.22
CA ALA A 64 -0.73 15.37 2.17
C ALA A 64 -2.25 15.19 2.37
N LEU A 65 -2.68 13.98 2.73
CA LEU A 65 -4.08 13.69 3.05
C LEU A 65 -4.49 14.18 4.45
N ASN A 66 -3.53 14.69 5.24
CA ASN A 66 -3.71 15.07 6.63
C ASN A 66 -4.39 13.94 7.43
N ILE A 67 -3.89 12.71 7.31
CA ILE A 67 -4.32 11.53 8.08
C ILE A 67 -3.17 10.92 8.88
N SER A 68 -3.51 10.12 9.88
CA SER A 68 -2.50 9.37 10.64
C SER A 68 -1.88 8.25 9.81
N ARG A 69 -0.59 7.94 10.03
CA ARG A 69 0.11 6.82 9.35
C ARG A 69 -0.63 5.49 9.50
N THR A 70 -1.09 5.17 10.71
CA THR A 70 -1.88 3.94 10.97
C THR A 70 -3.14 3.89 10.13
N ALA A 71 -3.81 5.02 9.94
CA ALA A 71 -5.02 5.11 9.16
C ALA A 71 -4.73 4.95 7.66
N LEU A 72 -3.61 5.51 7.17
CA LEU A 72 -3.13 5.27 5.81
C LEU A 72 -2.85 3.78 5.55
N TYR A 73 -2.15 3.09 6.45
CA TYR A 73 -1.93 1.64 6.33
C TYR A 73 -3.24 0.86 6.29
N GLY A 74 -4.21 1.25 7.13
CA GLY A 74 -5.55 0.64 7.12
C GLY A 74 -6.32 0.87 5.83
N LEU A 75 -6.19 2.05 5.21
CA LEU A 75 -6.78 2.32 3.89
C LEU A 75 -6.11 1.47 2.81
N ILE A 76 -4.77 1.43 2.78
CA ILE A 76 -4.02 0.65 1.78
C ILE A 76 -4.34 -0.84 1.87
N ASP A 77 -4.51 -1.38 3.08
CA ASP A 77 -4.83 -2.80 3.25
C ASP A 77 -6.27 -3.13 2.80
N ARG A 78 -7.19 -2.17 2.92
CA ARG A 78 -8.59 -2.31 2.49
C ARG A 78 -8.82 -1.99 1.01
N SER A 79 -7.94 -1.21 0.38
CA SER A 79 -8.07 -0.80 -1.02
C SER A 79 -7.62 -1.93 -1.96
N PRO A 80 -8.53 -2.57 -2.72
CA PRO A 80 -8.17 -3.62 -3.66
C PRO A 80 -7.50 -3.08 -4.94
N THR A 81 -7.55 -1.76 -5.14
CA THR A 81 -6.96 -1.06 -6.29
C THR A 81 -5.45 -0.87 -6.17
N LEU A 82 -4.89 -0.95 -4.96
CA LEU A 82 -3.47 -0.76 -4.71
C LEU A 82 -2.73 -2.09 -4.77
N ARG A 83 -1.79 -2.21 -5.70
CA ARG A 83 -0.87 -3.36 -5.74
C ARG A 83 0.18 -3.25 -4.65
N LYS A 84 0.47 -4.38 -3.99
CA LYS A 84 1.54 -4.49 -3.00
C LYS A 84 2.84 -4.84 -3.72
N ALA A 85 3.98 -4.34 -3.24
CA ALA A 85 5.29 -4.73 -3.79
C ALA A 85 5.53 -6.25 -3.73
N SER A 86 4.93 -6.95 -2.76
CA SER A 86 4.99 -8.41 -2.66
C SER A 86 4.28 -9.16 -3.80
N ASP A 87 3.33 -8.52 -4.48
CA ASP A 87 2.62 -9.07 -5.64
C ASP A 87 3.48 -9.01 -6.91
N LEU A 88 4.49 -8.13 -6.92
CA LEU A 88 5.43 -8.03 -8.04
C LEU A 88 6.34 -9.26 -8.09
N GLY A 89 6.40 -9.85 -9.28
CA GLY A 89 7.32 -10.95 -9.60
C GLY A 89 8.74 -10.47 -9.85
N GLU A 90 9.71 -11.38 -9.75
CA GLU A 90 11.13 -11.08 -9.97
C GLU A 90 11.41 -10.47 -11.35
N ALA A 91 10.82 -11.03 -12.41
CA ALA A 91 11.05 -10.57 -13.78
C ALA A 91 10.61 -9.12 -14.02
N GLU A 92 9.45 -8.74 -13.46
CA GLU A 92 8.93 -7.36 -13.49
C GLU A 92 9.84 -6.41 -12.72
N LEU A 93 10.28 -6.81 -11.51
CA LEU A 93 11.19 -6.03 -10.68
C LEU A 93 12.55 -5.80 -11.33
N ARG A 94 13.14 -6.84 -11.96
CA ARG A 94 14.40 -6.72 -12.71
C ARG A 94 14.25 -5.76 -13.88
N ARG A 95 13.20 -5.89 -14.68
CA ARG A 95 12.93 -4.96 -15.80
C ARG A 95 12.79 -3.52 -15.33
N ALA A 96 12.06 -3.29 -14.25
CA ALA A 96 11.92 -1.96 -13.66
C ALA A 96 13.25 -1.43 -13.12
N PHE A 97 14.08 -2.31 -12.54
CA PHE A 97 15.40 -1.96 -12.01
C PHE A 97 16.36 -1.53 -13.11
N GLU A 98 16.44 -2.30 -14.19
CA GLU A 98 17.23 -1.98 -15.37
C GLU A 98 16.73 -0.70 -16.05
N ALA A 99 15.41 -0.56 -16.26
CA ALA A 99 14.81 0.61 -16.90
C ALA A 99 14.96 1.91 -16.09
N SER A 100 15.13 1.80 -14.77
CA SER A 100 15.33 2.94 -13.87
C SER A 100 16.78 3.14 -13.45
N GLY A 101 17.71 2.29 -13.93
CA GLY A 101 19.13 2.35 -13.57
C GLY A 101 19.40 2.12 -12.08
N GLY A 102 18.53 1.37 -11.39
CA GLY A 102 18.60 1.15 -9.94
C GLY A 102 18.02 2.28 -9.08
N ASP A 103 17.39 3.29 -9.67
CA ASP A 103 16.75 4.37 -8.92
C ASP A 103 15.42 3.91 -8.30
N LEU A 104 15.45 3.63 -6.98
CA LEU A 104 14.30 3.10 -6.25
C LEU A 104 13.10 4.05 -6.23
N ALA A 105 13.32 5.37 -6.29
CA ALA A 105 12.24 6.34 -6.29
C ALA A 105 11.50 6.34 -7.63
N GLN A 106 12.23 6.32 -8.74
CA GLN A 106 11.65 6.14 -10.07
C GLN A 106 10.95 4.79 -10.21
N MET A 107 11.56 3.70 -9.72
CA MET A 107 10.94 2.39 -9.76
C MET A 107 9.62 2.36 -8.97
N ALA A 108 9.61 2.92 -7.76
CA ALA A 108 8.42 3.00 -6.92
C ALA A 108 7.28 3.76 -7.60
N ALA A 109 7.60 4.89 -8.24
CA ALA A 109 6.62 5.67 -9.00
C ALA A 109 6.10 4.91 -10.23
N ARG A 110 6.96 4.21 -10.97
CA ARG A 110 6.59 3.43 -12.16
C ARG A 110 5.75 2.21 -11.84
N LEU A 111 6.11 1.50 -10.78
CA LEU A 111 5.45 0.26 -10.35
C LEU A 111 4.23 0.52 -9.47
N GLU A 112 3.98 1.79 -9.14
CA GLU A 112 2.88 2.23 -8.28
C GLU A 112 2.90 1.56 -6.89
N VAL A 113 4.09 1.39 -6.33
CA VAL A 113 4.31 0.73 -5.03
C VAL A 113 5.18 1.57 -4.11
N SER A 114 5.04 1.38 -2.81
CA SER A 114 5.84 2.13 -1.83
C SER A 114 7.33 1.75 -1.90
N PRO A 115 8.26 2.73 -1.79
CA PRO A 115 9.70 2.47 -1.86
C PRO A 115 10.22 1.54 -0.76
N ALA A 116 9.60 1.59 0.43
CA ALA A 116 9.93 0.68 1.52
C ALA A 116 9.54 -0.78 1.19
N GLY A 117 8.36 -0.99 0.61
CA GLY A 117 7.90 -2.31 0.18
C GLY A 117 8.71 -2.83 -1.01
N LEU A 118 9.03 -1.95 -1.96
CA LEU A 118 9.90 -2.25 -3.09
C LEU A 118 11.27 -2.72 -2.60
N LYS A 119 11.90 -1.97 -1.68
CA LYS A 119 13.19 -2.33 -1.10
C LYS A 119 13.15 -3.68 -0.38
N ALA A 120 12.12 -3.91 0.45
CA ALA A 120 11.95 -5.18 1.13
C ALA A 120 11.83 -6.36 0.14
N ARG A 121 11.11 -6.17 -0.96
CA ARG A 121 10.94 -7.19 -2.00
C ARG A 121 12.22 -7.43 -2.80
N LEU A 122 12.93 -6.37 -3.20
CA LEU A 122 14.23 -6.47 -3.88
C LEU A 122 15.25 -7.22 -3.02
N SER A 123 15.32 -6.90 -1.72
CA SER A 123 16.18 -7.63 -0.78
C SER A 123 15.77 -9.09 -0.61
N ALA A 124 14.48 -9.40 -0.54
CA ALA A 124 13.99 -10.77 -0.43
C ALA A 124 14.29 -11.63 -1.67
N LEU A 125 14.33 -11.01 -2.85
CA LEU A 125 14.65 -11.66 -4.14
C LEU A 125 16.12 -11.49 -4.54
N GLN A 126 16.93 -10.83 -3.70
CA GLN A 126 18.34 -10.52 -3.96
C GLN A 126 18.58 -9.85 -5.32
N ILE A 127 17.67 -8.95 -5.70
CA ILE A 127 17.79 -8.11 -6.91
C ILE A 127 18.53 -6.83 -6.50
N GLY A 128 19.77 -6.67 -6.96
CA GLY A 128 20.64 -5.53 -6.64
C GLY A 128 21.96 -5.60 -7.38
#